data_AF-A0A5E6TFZ5-F1
#
_entry.id   AF-A0A5E6TFZ5-F1
#
_cell.length_a   1.000
_cell.length_b   1.000
_cell.length_c   1.000
_cell.angle_alpha   90.00
_cell.angle_beta   90.00
_cell.angle_gamma   90.00
#
_symmetry.space_group_name_H-M   'P 1'
#
loop_
_entity.id
_entity.type
_entity.pdbx_description
1 polymer ?
#
loop_
_entity_poly.entity_id
_entity_poly.type
_entity_poly.pdbx_seq_one_letter_code
_entity_poly.pdbx_strand_id
1 'polypeptide(L)'
;MSNESNATPIKIDGKVNTPSVIIEELDEATQDFRVERQRFTLHKDARVMVERWVQTAKLDWEDAGESDEIVIWSRSSDIALSQAGSQLNVRVDNQDYLISPSTASQRLTLQVLKSDLPLGLAEGFNWPLRIDSGASSSKTLIQTEDEYLRIYGTPQFQFRILNQLALLDGHRELKALLDDSKNALAGRVVNVLIMEQSVKAGGVIGASVFPAPYARESEIALLYNPYDGVDSDTELFKLLYRIFDSIISPSVPA
;
A
#
# COMPACT_ATOMS: atom_id res chain seq x y z
N MET A 1 40.17 -0.01 -6.46
CA MET A 1 40.17 1.30 -7.16
C MET A 1 38.74 1.79 -7.14
N SER A 2 38.45 2.76 -6.28
CA SER A 2 37.12 3.33 -6.04
C SER A 2 36.82 4.35 -7.15
N ASN A 3 35.82 4.07 -7.99
CA ASN A 3 35.17 5.12 -8.76
C ASN A 3 34.27 5.88 -7.79
N GLU A 4 34.84 6.87 -7.11
CA GLU A 4 34.03 7.91 -6.46
C GLU A 4 33.32 8.67 -7.59
N SER A 5 32.00 8.50 -7.63
CA SER A 5 31.11 9.28 -8.48
C SER A 5 31.26 10.76 -8.10
N ASN A 6 31.98 11.53 -8.93
CA ASN A 6 32.12 12.98 -8.82
C ASN A 6 30.83 13.74 -9.19
N ALA A 7 29.67 13.09 -9.16
CA ALA A 7 28.41 13.74 -9.44
C ALA A 7 27.96 14.54 -8.22
N THR A 8 27.77 15.85 -8.42
CA THR A 8 27.17 16.71 -7.39
C THR A 8 25.82 16.12 -6.96
N PRO A 9 25.55 15.95 -5.65
CA PRO A 9 24.28 15.44 -5.19
C PRO A 9 23.12 16.35 -5.62
N ILE A 10 22.02 15.75 -6.07
CA ILE A 10 20.79 16.47 -6.42
C ILE A 10 20.01 16.71 -5.14
N LYS A 11 19.80 17.98 -4.78
CA LYS A 11 19.03 18.36 -3.59
C LYS A 11 17.55 18.47 -3.93
N ILE A 12 16.71 17.79 -3.15
CA ILE A 12 15.26 17.77 -3.30
C ILE A 12 14.62 18.25 -2.00
N ASP A 13 13.81 19.30 -2.09
CA ASP A 13 13.00 19.80 -0.99
C ASP A 13 11.64 19.10 -0.98
N GLY A 14 11.32 18.40 0.10
CA GLY A 14 10.02 17.76 0.31
C GLY A 14 8.89 18.76 0.58
N LYS A 15 9.20 20.03 0.86
CA LYS A 15 8.22 21.10 1.11
C LYS A 15 7.85 21.82 -0.19
N VAL A 16 7.13 21.18 -1.09
CA VAL A 16 6.59 21.93 -2.25
C VAL A 16 5.43 22.81 -1.78
N ASN A 17 5.62 24.12 -1.93
CA ASN A 17 4.66 25.16 -1.55
C ASN A 17 3.95 25.81 -2.76
N THR A 18 4.14 25.31 -4.00
CA THR A 18 3.48 25.87 -5.19
C THR A 18 3.26 24.81 -6.30
N PRO A 19 2.06 24.70 -6.92
CA PRO A 19 1.58 23.46 -7.51
C PRO A 19 2.03 23.16 -8.95
N SER A 20 2.36 21.90 -9.20
CA SER A 20 1.69 21.12 -10.26
C SER A 20 0.75 20.14 -9.56
N VAL A 21 -0.23 20.65 -8.81
CA VAL A 21 -1.15 19.80 -8.04
C VAL A 21 -2.11 19.16 -9.02
N ILE A 22 -2.09 17.84 -9.01
CA ILE A 22 -3.15 17.02 -9.58
C ILE A 22 -3.99 16.58 -8.38
N ILE A 23 -5.25 17.02 -8.33
CA ILE A 23 -6.25 16.50 -7.39
C ILE A 23 -6.90 15.31 -8.10
N GLU A 24 -6.71 14.12 -7.55
CA GLU A 24 -7.35 12.89 -8.00
C GLU A 24 -8.37 12.49 -6.93
N GLU A 25 -9.66 12.49 -7.26
CA GLU A 25 -10.68 11.81 -6.45
C GLU A 25 -10.63 10.33 -6.83
N LEU A 26 -10.35 9.49 -5.84
CA LEU A 26 -10.36 8.04 -5.97
C LEU A 26 -11.60 7.53 -5.23
N ASP A 27 -12.62 7.16 -6.00
CA ASP A 27 -13.76 6.40 -5.48
C ASP A 27 -13.26 4.97 -5.19
N GLU A 28 -12.77 4.71 -3.97
CA GLU A 28 -12.28 3.38 -3.62
C GLU A 28 -13.46 2.46 -3.28
N ALA A 29 -14.16 1.99 -4.34
CA ALA A 29 -15.01 0.80 -4.43
C ALA A 29 -16.02 0.45 -3.32
N THR A 30 -16.21 1.30 -2.32
CA THR A 30 -17.32 1.27 -1.36
C THR A 30 -18.03 2.62 -1.50
N GLN A 31 -19.35 2.66 -1.34
CA GLN A 31 -20.13 3.90 -1.58
C GLN A 31 -19.70 5.06 -0.68
N ASP A 32 -19.18 4.73 0.50
CA ASP A 32 -18.94 5.70 1.57
C ASP A 32 -17.47 6.06 1.72
N PHE A 33 -16.54 5.32 1.09
CA PHE A 33 -15.10 5.61 1.20
C PHE A 33 -14.54 6.29 -0.05
N ARG A 34 -13.86 7.41 0.18
CA ARG A 34 -13.25 8.24 -0.87
C ARG A 34 -11.85 8.65 -0.46
N VAL A 35 -10.96 8.81 -1.42
CA VAL A 35 -9.64 9.39 -1.19
C VAL A 35 -9.42 10.58 -2.10
N GLU A 36 -9.07 11.71 -1.51
CA GLU A 36 -8.52 12.86 -2.23
C GLU A 36 -6.99 12.72 -2.23
N ARG A 37 -6.37 12.72 -3.41
CA ARG A 37 -4.91 12.67 -3.54
C ARG A 37 -4.41 13.93 -4.22
N GLN A 38 -3.42 14.57 -3.60
CA GLN A 38 -2.64 15.66 -4.15
C GLN A 38 -1.23 15.19 -4.47
N ARG A 39 -0.81 15.34 -5.74
CA ARG A 39 0.53 14.96 -6.21
C ARG A 39 1.37 16.18 -6.54
N PHE A 40 2.62 16.18 -6.10
CA PHE A 40 3.60 17.23 -6.38
C PHE A 40 4.85 16.59 -6.97
N THR A 41 5.16 16.85 -8.24
CA THR A 41 6.45 16.42 -8.82
C THR A 41 7.58 17.24 -8.22
N LEU A 42 8.48 16.59 -7.48
CA LEU A 42 9.63 17.23 -6.84
C LEU A 42 10.85 17.25 -7.76
N HIS A 43 11.08 16.15 -8.48
CA HIS A 43 12.20 15.97 -9.41
C HIS A 43 11.87 14.90 -10.44
N LYS A 44 12.43 15.02 -11.64
CA LYS A 44 12.31 14.00 -12.68
C LYS A 44 13.53 14.01 -13.59
N ASP A 45 14.13 12.86 -13.78
CA ASP A 45 15.18 12.63 -14.75
C ASP A 45 15.06 11.24 -15.40
N ALA A 46 16.12 10.80 -16.10
CA ALA A 46 16.16 9.51 -16.77
C ALA A 46 16.24 8.31 -15.80
N ARG A 47 16.67 8.49 -14.55
CA ARG A 47 16.82 7.43 -13.54
C ARG A 47 15.59 7.34 -12.65
N VAL A 48 15.09 8.49 -12.20
CA VAL A 48 14.03 8.56 -11.20
C VAL A 48 12.93 9.57 -11.52
N MET A 49 11.77 9.36 -10.91
CA MET A 49 10.76 10.38 -10.69
C MET A 49 10.50 10.45 -9.18
N VAL A 50 10.62 11.64 -8.61
CA VAL A 50 10.37 11.90 -7.19
C VAL A 50 9.13 12.77 -7.08
N GLU A 51 8.16 12.30 -6.31
CA GLU A 51 6.89 12.98 -6.07
C GLU A 51 6.66 13.10 -4.56
N ARG A 52 5.91 14.11 -4.13
CA ARG A 52 5.22 14.08 -2.84
C ARG A 52 3.76 13.78 -3.08
N TRP A 53 3.22 12.84 -2.32
CA TRP A 53 1.80 12.52 -2.32
C TRP A 53 1.22 12.88 -0.96
N VAL A 54 0.18 13.72 -0.96
CA VAL A 54 -0.63 14.01 0.23
C VAL A 54 -2.01 13.44 -0.04
N GLN A 55 -2.50 12.60 0.87
CA GLN A 55 -3.75 11.90 0.69
C GLN A 55 -4.62 12.04 1.92
N THR A 56 -5.91 12.29 1.71
CA THR A 56 -6.92 12.36 2.77
C THR A 56 -8.04 11.41 2.40
N ALA A 57 -8.35 10.46 3.27
CA ALA A 57 -9.53 9.62 3.12
C ALA A 57 -10.70 10.14 3.92
N LYS A 58 -11.89 9.90 3.36
CA LYS A 58 -13.17 10.15 3.99
C LYS A 58 -13.99 8.87 4.00
N LEU A 59 -14.68 8.63 5.11
CA LEU A 59 -15.68 7.58 5.26
C LEU A 59 -16.99 8.25 5.68
N ASP A 60 -18.03 8.13 4.85
CA ASP A 60 -19.29 8.86 5.02
C ASP A 60 -19.08 10.37 5.28
N TRP A 61 -18.22 10.98 4.45
CA TRP A 61 -17.84 12.40 4.52
C TRP A 61 -17.05 12.83 5.77
N GLU A 62 -16.78 11.94 6.71
CA GLU A 62 -15.90 12.20 7.86
C GLU A 62 -14.45 11.81 7.56
N ASP A 63 -13.49 12.58 8.07
CA ASP A 63 -12.07 12.30 7.87
C ASP A 63 -11.68 10.97 8.55
N ALA A 64 -11.28 10.00 7.73
CA ALA A 64 -10.96 8.64 8.15
C ALA A 64 -9.45 8.41 8.30
N GLY A 65 -8.62 9.24 7.66
CA GLY A 65 -7.17 9.17 7.78
C GLY A 65 -6.43 10.01 6.75
N GLU A 66 -5.13 10.22 6.99
CA GLU A 66 -4.25 10.97 6.09
C GLU A 66 -2.92 10.24 5.89
N SER A 67 -2.30 10.44 4.73
CA SER A 67 -0.89 10.09 4.49
C SER A 67 -0.15 11.23 3.81
N ASP A 68 1.12 11.40 4.16
CA ASP A 68 2.07 12.30 3.50
C ASP A 68 3.34 11.52 3.20
N GLU A 69 3.66 11.42 1.92
CA GLU A 69 4.70 10.52 1.41
C GLU A 69 5.59 11.22 0.40
N ILE A 70 6.88 10.91 0.43
CA ILE A 70 7.79 11.11 -0.71
C ILE A 70 7.87 9.79 -1.44
N VAL A 71 7.41 9.75 -2.68
CA VAL A 71 7.41 8.57 -3.54
C VAL A 71 8.52 8.69 -4.57
N ILE A 72 9.44 7.73 -4.59
CA ILE A 72 10.52 7.64 -5.57
C ILE A 72 10.27 6.45 -6.48
N TRP A 73 10.04 6.73 -7.76
CA TRP A 73 9.98 5.73 -8.81
C TRP A 73 11.38 5.54 -9.40
N SER A 74 12.05 4.43 -9.04
CA SER A 74 13.37 4.08 -9.56
C SER A 74 13.25 3.13 -10.75
N ARG A 75 13.92 3.47 -11.86
CA ARG A 75 14.03 2.60 -13.04
C ARG A 75 15.15 1.55 -12.92
N SER A 76 16.01 1.66 -11.89
CA SER A 76 17.16 0.79 -11.63
C SER A 76 17.02 0.04 -10.32
N SER A 77 17.63 -1.15 -10.22
CA SER A 77 17.82 -1.91 -8.97
C SER A 77 19.11 -1.54 -8.23
N ASP A 78 20.03 -0.78 -8.85
CA ASP A 78 21.24 -0.26 -8.19
C ASP A 78 20.87 0.94 -7.29
N ILE A 79 20.40 0.63 -6.08
CA ILE A 79 19.91 1.59 -5.11
C ILE A 79 20.61 1.40 -3.77
N ALA A 80 20.94 2.52 -3.10
CA ALA A 80 21.33 2.50 -1.69
C ALA A 80 20.58 3.58 -0.91
N LEU A 81 20.21 3.27 0.33
CA LEU A 81 19.59 4.21 1.26
C LEU A 81 20.56 4.52 2.39
N SER A 82 20.66 5.79 2.75
CA SER A 82 21.34 6.22 3.98
C SER A 82 20.67 7.47 4.54
N GLN A 83 20.93 7.75 5.81
CA GLN A 83 20.39 8.92 6.50
C GLN A 83 21.54 9.66 7.19
N ALA A 84 21.57 10.99 7.04
CA ALA A 84 22.49 11.86 7.75
C ALA A 84 21.69 12.99 8.41
N GLY A 85 21.48 12.89 9.73
CA GLY A 85 20.66 13.84 10.48
C GLY A 85 19.20 13.84 9.97
N SER A 86 18.74 14.99 9.49
CA SER A 86 17.38 15.19 8.97
C SER A 86 17.26 15.03 7.45
N GLN A 87 18.32 14.58 6.78
CA GLN A 87 18.33 14.37 5.32
C GLN A 87 18.37 12.88 5.00
N LEU A 88 17.55 12.50 4.03
CA LEU A 88 17.54 11.15 3.47
C LEU A 88 18.39 11.17 2.20
N ASN A 89 19.36 10.27 2.09
CA ASN A 89 20.10 10.07 0.86
C ASN A 89 19.62 8.80 0.17
N VAL A 90 19.13 8.95 -1.05
CA VAL A 90 18.80 7.85 -1.94
C VAL A 90 19.79 7.90 -3.09
N ARG A 91 20.61 6.87 -3.22
CA ARG A 91 21.51 6.71 -4.36
C ARG A 91 20.85 5.83 -5.39
N VAL A 92 20.80 6.24 -6.66
CA VAL A 92 20.33 5.43 -7.79
C VAL A 92 21.32 5.53 -8.94
N ASP A 93 21.82 4.41 -9.46
CA ASP A 93 22.84 4.36 -10.52
C ASP A 93 24.02 5.32 -10.28
N ASN A 94 24.59 5.27 -9.07
CA ASN A 94 25.69 6.14 -8.60
C ASN A 94 25.39 7.66 -8.56
N GLN A 95 24.12 8.08 -8.69
CA GLN A 95 23.69 9.46 -8.45
C GLN A 95 23.06 9.57 -7.07
N ASP A 96 23.56 10.49 -6.25
CA ASP A 96 22.99 10.80 -4.93
C ASP A 96 21.83 11.80 -5.05
N TYR A 97 20.72 11.49 -4.41
CA TYR A 97 19.54 12.34 -4.24
C TYR A 97 19.36 12.65 -2.74
N LEU A 98 19.65 13.89 -2.35
CA LEU A 98 19.54 14.37 -0.97
C LEU A 98 18.17 14.99 -0.75
N ILE A 99 17.32 14.27 -0.05
CA ILE A 99 15.92 14.62 0.20
C ILE A 99 15.82 15.22 1.60
N SER A 100 15.19 16.38 1.69
CA SER A 100 14.84 17.02 2.96
C SER A 100 13.33 16.89 3.18
N PRO A 101 12.86 15.93 4.00
CA PRO A 101 11.43 15.74 4.24
C PRO A 101 10.75 16.98 4.82
N SER A 102 9.45 17.10 4.57
CA SER A 102 8.62 18.18 5.10
C SER A 102 8.45 18.08 6.62
N THR A 103 8.24 16.86 7.11
CA THR A 103 8.03 16.52 8.53
C THR A 103 8.74 15.20 8.87
N ALA A 104 8.96 14.93 10.15
CA ALA A 104 9.59 13.68 10.61
C ALA A 104 8.71 12.43 10.42
N SER A 105 7.39 12.61 10.24
CA SER A 105 6.42 11.53 10.02
C SER A 105 6.17 11.24 8.55
N GLN A 106 6.68 12.09 7.63
CA GLN A 106 6.49 11.90 6.19
C GLN A 106 7.16 10.60 5.75
N ARG A 107 6.41 9.65 5.18
CA ARG A 107 6.95 8.36 4.77
C ARG A 107 7.79 8.48 3.50
N LEU A 108 8.90 7.75 3.43
CA LEU A 108 9.59 7.50 2.18
C LEU A 108 9.06 6.20 1.56
N THR A 109 8.57 6.28 0.32
CA THR A 109 8.09 5.14 -0.45
C THR A 109 8.96 4.96 -1.69
N LEU A 110 9.73 3.87 -1.74
CA LEU A 110 10.60 3.53 -2.85
C LEU A 110 9.92 2.48 -3.75
N GLN A 111 9.48 2.91 -4.93
CA GLN A 111 8.86 2.10 -5.97
C GLN A 111 9.93 1.71 -7.01
N VAL A 112 10.44 0.49 -6.94
CA VAL A 112 11.48 -0.01 -7.85
C VAL A 112 10.83 -0.86 -8.94
N LEU A 113 10.97 -0.43 -10.19
CA LEU A 113 10.35 -1.11 -11.35
C LEU A 113 10.94 -2.52 -11.57
N LYS A 114 12.17 -2.74 -11.11
CA LYS A 114 12.87 -4.03 -11.15
C LYS A 114 12.48 -4.89 -9.95
N SER A 115 12.47 -6.21 -10.15
CA SER A 115 12.06 -7.19 -9.13
C SER A 115 13.18 -7.57 -8.15
N ASP A 116 14.43 -7.41 -8.58
CA ASP A 116 15.63 -7.64 -7.79
C ASP A 116 15.98 -6.40 -6.96
N LEU A 117 16.11 -6.57 -5.64
CA LEU A 117 16.57 -5.53 -4.74
C LEU A 117 17.87 -5.94 -4.05
N PRO A 118 18.76 -4.98 -3.76
CA PRO A 118 19.94 -5.23 -2.94
C PRO A 118 19.57 -5.78 -1.56
N LEU A 119 20.30 -6.79 -1.11
CA LEU A 119 20.20 -7.28 0.27
C LEU A 119 20.58 -6.17 1.25
N GLY A 120 19.83 -6.04 2.34
CA GLY A 120 20.12 -5.03 3.37
C GLY A 120 19.85 -3.59 2.94
N LEU A 121 19.08 -3.34 1.87
CA LEU A 121 18.79 -1.99 1.36
C LEU A 121 18.29 -1.01 2.45
N ALA A 122 17.54 -1.50 3.44
CA ALA A 122 17.00 -0.72 4.54
C ALA A 122 17.75 -0.90 5.88
N GLU A 123 18.88 -1.62 5.89
CA GLU A 123 19.63 -1.89 7.12
C GLU A 123 20.15 -0.57 7.73
N GLY A 124 19.81 -0.31 8.99
CA GLY A 124 20.19 0.92 9.69
C GLY A 124 19.40 2.18 9.28
N PHE A 125 18.38 2.05 8.43
CA PHE A 125 17.49 3.16 8.07
C PHE A 125 16.35 3.29 9.09
N ASN A 126 16.25 4.46 9.74
CA ASN A 126 15.36 4.66 10.89
C ASN A 126 14.16 5.57 10.59
N TRP A 127 13.94 5.92 9.33
CA TRP A 127 12.82 6.75 8.90
C TRP A 127 11.64 5.87 8.46
N PRO A 128 10.37 6.31 8.60
CA PRO A 128 9.23 5.59 8.03
C PRO A 128 9.46 5.27 6.54
N LEU A 129 9.59 3.98 6.22
CA LEU A 129 10.05 3.50 4.92
C LEU A 129 9.14 2.39 4.40
N ARG A 130 8.77 2.51 3.13
CA ARG A 130 8.14 1.45 2.34
C ARG A 130 9.03 1.18 1.12
N ILE A 131 9.34 -0.08 0.86
CA ILE A 131 10.06 -0.49 -0.35
C ILE A 131 9.21 -1.53 -1.08
N ASP A 132 8.99 -1.28 -2.37
CA ASP A 132 8.26 -2.15 -3.27
C ASP A 132 9.12 -2.47 -4.50
N SER A 133 9.34 -3.75 -4.78
CA SER A 133 10.01 -4.27 -5.98
C SER A 133 9.00 -4.72 -7.03
N GLY A 134 9.37 -4.65 -8.31
CA GLY A 134 8.44 -4.95 -9.41
C GLY A 134 7.26 -3.97 -9.43
N ALA A 135 7.49 -2.75 -8.96
CA ALA A 135 6.47 -1.74 -8.74
C ALA A 135 5.77 -1.35 -10.04
N SER A 136 4.44 -1.28 -9.98
CA SER A 136 3.61 -0.77 -11.07
C SER A 136 2.43 0.00 -10.50
N SER A 137 1.98 1.03 -11.23
CA SER A 137 0.75 1.76 -10.91
C SER A 137 -0.51 1.07 -11.46
N SER A 138 -0.36 0.07 -12.34
CA SER A 138 -1.49 -0.62 -12.94
C SER A 138 -2.12 -1.60 -11.94
N LYS A 139 -3.38 -1.34 -11.57
CA LYS A 139 -4.16 -2.27 -10.75
C LYS A 139 -4.69 -3.42 -11.61
N THR A 140 -4.63 -4.63 -11.08
CA THR A 140 -5.19 -5.84 -11.71
C THR A 140 -5.97 -6.66 -10.68
N LEU A 141 -6.81 -7.57 -11.16
CA LEU A 141 -7.53 -8.53 -10.32
C LEU A 141 -6.83 -9.89 -10.39
N ILE A 142 -6.60 -10.51 -9.23
CA ILE A 142 -6.17 -11.91 -9.12
C ILE A 142 -7.14 -12.71 -8.25
N GLN A 143 -7.31 -13.99 -8.58
CA GLN A 143 -7.95 -14.98 -7.72
C GLN A 143 -6.87 -15.62 -6.86
N THR A 144 -7.13 -15.79 -5.56
CA THR A 144 -6.19 -16.51 -4.67
C THR A 144 -6.45 -18.02 -4.69
N GLU A 145 -5.59 -18.79 -4.02
CA GLU A 145 -5.84 -20.22 -3.79
C GLU A 145 -7.10 -20.47 -2.94
N ASP A 146 -7.51 -19.48 -2.15
CA ASP A 146 -8.79 -19.48 -1.45
C ASP A 146 -9.91 -19.04 -2.40
N GLU A 147 -10.90 -19.92 -2.58
CA GLU A 147 -12.01 -19.69 -3.51
C GLU A 147 -12.87 -18.47 -3.13
N TYR A 148 -12.90 -18.10 -1.86
CA TYR A 148 -13.68 -16.96 -1.37
C TYR A 148 -12.96 -15.63 -1.56
N LEU A 149 -11.65 -15.63 -1.83
CA LEU A 149 -10.82 -14.43 -1.82
C LEU A 149 -10.30 -14.03 -3.20
N ARG A 150 -10.53 -12.77 -3.54
CA ARG A 150 -9.94 -12.09 -4.70
C ARG A 150 -9.19 -10.85 -4.24
N ILE A 151 -8.16 -10.45 -4.98
CA ILE A 151 -7.36 -9.27 -4.66
C ILE A 151 -7.34 -8.34 -5.87
N TYR A 152 -7.76 -7.09 -5.68
CA TYR A 152 -7.65 -6.04 -6.69
C TYR A 152 -6.77 -4.90 -6.20
N GLY A 153 -5.67 -4.69 -6.91
CA GLY A 153 -4.72 -3.65 -6.55
C GLY A 153 -3.47 -3.73 -7.40
N THR A 154 -2.47 -2.94 -7.02
CA THR A 154 -1.16 -2.95 -7.66
C THR A 154 -0.39 -4.25 -7.39
N PRO A 155 0.62 -4.62 -8.20
CA PRO A 155 1.42 -5.82 -7.95
C PRO A 155 2.07 -5.85 -6.56
N GLN A 156 2.56 -4.70 -6.09
CA GLN A 156 3.14 -4.57 -4.75
C GLN A 156 2.12 -4.82 -3.64
N PHE A 157 0.89 -4.34 -3.81
CA PHE A 157 -0.21 -4.62 -2.88
C PHE A 157 -0.56 -6.11 -2.88
N GLN A 158 -0.78 -6.69 -4.07
CA GLN A 158 -1.10 -8.10 -4.20
C GLN A 158 -0.03 -8.99 -3.56
N PHE A 159 1.25 -8.71 -3.78
CA PHE A 159 2.35 -9.44 -3.18
C PHE A 159 2.33 -9.37 -1.64
N ARG A 160 2.06 -8.19 -1.07
CA ARG A 160 1.97 -8.01 0.39
C ARG A 160 0.80 -8.78 0.98
N ILE A 161 -0.38 -8.73 0.35
CA ILE A 161 -1.55 -9.50 0.79
C ILE A 161 -1.27 -10.99 0.70
N LEU A 162 -0.71 -11.49 -0.40
CA LEU A 162 -0.37 -12.90 -0.55
C LEU A 162 0.64 -13.37 0.50
N ASN A 163 1.67 -12.57 0.80
CA ASN A 163 2.60 -12.88 1.87
C ASN A 163 1.92 -12.94 3.23
N GLN A 164 1.05 -11.99 3.55
CA GLN A 164 0.26 -12.04 4.78
C GLN A 164 -0.61 -13.30 4.81
N LEU A 165 -1.35 -13.62 3.74
CA LEU A 165 -2.13 -14.85 3.67
C LEU A 165 -1.28 -16.11 3.91
N ALA A 166 -0.07 -16.17 3.37
CA ALA A 166 0.85 -17.28 3.60
C ALA A 166 1.35 -17.39 5.06
N LEU A 167 1.35 -16.30 5.83
CA LEU A 167 1.70 -16.33 7.26
C LEU A 167 0.66 -17.08 8.11
N LEU A 168 -0.54 -17.36 7.61
CA LEU A 168 -1.57 -18.13 8.34
C LEU A 168 -1.05 -19.47 8.84
N ASP A 169 -0.19 -20.13 8.07
CA ASP A 169 0.38 -21.42 8.47
C ASP A 169 1.24 -21.31 9.74
N GLY A 170 1.81 -20.13 10.01
CA GLY A 170 2.51 -19.80 11.24
C GLY A 170 1.58 -19.52 12.43
N HIS A 171 0.31 -19.20 12.20
CA HIS A 171 -0.67 -18.80 13.21
C HIS A 171 -1.83 -19.80 13.32
N ARG A 172 -1.55 -21.01 13.86
CA ARG A 172 -2.51 -22.13 13.89
C ARG A 172 -3.89 -21.80 14.44
N GLU A 173 -3.98 -21.00 15.51
CA GLU A 173 -5.26 -20.63 16.13
C GLU A 173 -6.09 -19.71 15.23
N LEU A 174 -5.47 -18.69 14.63
CA LEU A 174 -6.13 -17.79 13.68
C LEU A 174 -6.55 -18.54 12.41
N LYS A 175 -5.68 -19.44 11.93
CA LYS A 175 -6.00 -20.30 10.79
C LYS A 175 -7.20 -21.20 11.09
N ALA A 176 -7.25 -21.84 12.26
CA ALA A 176 -8.37 -22.69 12.66
C ALA A 176 -9.70 -21.91 12.71
N LEU A 177 -9.70 -20.71 13.32
CA LEU A 177 -10.88 -19.84 13.35
C LEU A 177 -11.36 -19.49 11.94
N LEU A 178 -10.43 -19.15 11.05
CA LEU A 178 -10.75 -18.78 9.68
C LEU A 178 -11.27 -19.98 8.87
N ASP A 179 -10.66 -21.15 9.04
CA ASP A 179 -11.07 -22.39 8.39
C ASP A 179 -12.47 -22.84 8.87
N ASP A 180 -12.76 -22.73 10.17
CA ASP A 180 -14.08 -23.03 10.75
C ASP A 180 -15.16 -22.12 10.16
N SER A 181 -14.88 -20.81 10.06
CA SER A 181 -15.80 -19.87 9.41
C SER A 181 -16.04 -20.25 7.93
N LYS A 182 -14.99 -20.59 7.18
CA LYS A 182 -15.14 -21.01 5.77
C LYS A 182 -15.93 -22.30 5.62
N ASN A 183 -15.70 -23.28 6.48
CA ASN A 183 -16.47 -24.53 6.48
C ASN A 183 -17.96 -24.29 6.71
N ALA A 184 -18.33 -23.33 7.57
CA ALA A 184 -19.72 -22.94 7.79
C ALA A 184 -20.35 -22.24 6.57
N LEU A 185 -19.54 -21.76 5.62
CA LEU A 185 -19.97 -21.15 4.36
C LEU A 185 -20.06 -22.14 3.20
N ALA A 186 -19.74 -23.42 3.41
CA ALA A 186 -19.78 -24.43 2.36
C ALA A 186 -21.12 -24.44 1.60
N GLY A 187 -21.05 -24.31 0.27
CA GLY A 187 -22.22 -24.26 -0.62
C GLY A 187 -22.91 -22.89 -0.72
N ARG A 188 -22.39 -21.84 -0.05
CA ARG A 188 -22.85 -20.45 -0.22
C ARG A 188 -21.98 -19.73 -1.27
N VAL A 189 -22.61 -18.87 -2.08
CA VAL A 189 -21.88 -17.99 -2.99
C VAL A 189 -21.39 -16.78 -2.20
N VAL A 190 -20.14 -16.83 -1.74
CA VAL A 190 -19.47 -15.74 -1.03
C VAL A 190 -18.24 -15.32 -1.83
N ASN A 191 -18.12 -14.01 -2.08
CA ASN A 191 -16.92 -13.43 -2.67
C ASN A 191 -16.50 -12.27 -1.78
N VAL A 192 -15.26 -12.32 -1.29
CA VAL A 192 -14.60 -11.23 -0.58
C VAL A 192 -13.48 -10.71 -1.46
N LEU A 193 -13.50 -9.41 -1.67
CA LEU A 193 -12.59 -8.70 -2.54
C LEU A 193 -11.74 -7.75 -1.72
N ILE A 194 -10.45 -8.06 -1.67
CA ILE A 194 -9.47 -7.27 -0.95
C ILE A 194 -8.92 -6.20 -1.89
N MET A 195 -8.99 -4.95 -1.46
CA MET A 195 -8.67 -3.78 -2.29
C MET A 195 -7.69 -2.86 -1.59
N GLU A 196 -6.76 -2.31 -2.37
CA GLU A 196 -5.73 -1.41 -1.85
C GLU A 196 -6.37 -0.11 -1.34
N GLN A 197 -6.29 0.07 -0.03
CA GLN A 197 -6.61 1.32 0.65
C GLN A 197 -5.37 2.19 0.69
N SER A 198 -5.47 3.40 0.15
CA SER A 198 -4.29 4.21 -0.10
C SER A 198 -3.81 5.04 1.11
N VAL A 199 -4.55 5.06 2.21
CA VAL A 199 -4.18 5.75 3.46
C VAL A 199 -4.43 4.86 4.67
N LYS A 200 -3.89 5.25 5.82
CA LYS A 200 -4.16 4.55 7.08
C LYS A 200 -5.56 4.89 7.58
N ALA A 201 -6.51 4.01 7.33
CA ALA A 201 -7.73 3.90 8.14
C ALA A 201 -7.83 2.46 8.67
N GLY A 202 -8.69 2.21 9.66
CA GLY A 202 -9.08 0.83 9.95
C GLY A 202 -9.61 0.18 8.66
N GLY A 203 -9.42 -1.13 8.49
CA GLY A 203 -9.93 -1.81 7.30
C GLY A 203 -11.42 -1.55 7.14
N VAL A 204 -11.85 -1.14 5.94
CA VAL A 204 -13.24 -0.74 5.67
C VAL A 204 -13.94 -1.89 4.96
N ILE A 205 -15.06 -2.34 5.53
CA ILE A 205 -15.87 -3.44 5.02
C ILE A 205 -17.17 -2.85 4.49
N GLY A 206 -17.53 -3.15 3.24
CA GLY A 206 -18.75 -2.64 2.65
C GLY A 206 -19.19 -3.39 1.40
N ALA A 207 -20.29 -2.96 0.81
CA ALA A 207 -20.73 -3.44 -0.49
C ALA A 207 -19.78 -2.93 -1.59
N SER A 208 -19.35 -3.82 -2.47
CA SER A 208 -18.50 -3.47 -3.63
C SER A 208 -19.26 -2.60 -4.65
N VAL A 209 -18.63 -1.52 -5.10
CA VAL A 209 -19.11 -0.57 -6.14
C VAL A 209 -18.21 -0.64 -7.38
N PHE A 210 -17.63 -1.82 -7.62
CA PHE A 210 -16.53 -2.04 -8.55
C PHE A 210 -16.67 -1.33 -9.92
N PRO A 211 -15.57 -0.79 -10.51
CA PRO A 211 -15.57 -0.38 -11.91
C PRO A 211 -15.71 -1.61 -12.81
N ALA A 212 -16.74 -1.65 -13.65
CA ALA A 212 -16.94 -2.72 -14.64
C ALA A 212 -15.64 -2.99 -15.44
N PRO A 213 -15.27 -4.26 -15.75
CA PRO A 213 -16.14 -5.44 -15.88
C PRO A 213 -16.03 -6.50 -14.75
N TYR A 214 -15.33 -6.23 -13.65
CA TYR A 214 -15.01 -7.30 -12.68
C TYR A 214 -15.99 -7.45 -11.49
N ALA A 215 -17.02 -6.60 -11.45
CA ALA A 215 -18.08 -6.67 -10.45
C ALA A 215 -18.82 -8.01 -10.55
N ARG A 216 -18.95 -8.70 -9.41
CA ARG A 216 -19.90 -9.81 -9.25
C ARG A 216 -21.10 -9.33 -8.45
N GLU A 217 -22.27 -9.91 -8.71
CA GLU A 217 -23.43 -9.70 -7.84
C GLU A 217 -23.08 -10.16 -6.41
N SER A 218 -23.40 -9.34 -5.40
CA SER A 218 -23.24 -9.64 -3.97
C SER A 218 -21.81 -9.93 -3.49
N GLU A 219 -20.86 -9.05 -3.84
CA GLU A 219 -19.48 -9.09 -3.34
C GLU A 219 -19.25 -8.14 -2.15
N ILE A 220 -18.57 -8.64 -1.12
CA ILE A 220 -18.11 -7.83 0.01
C ILE A 220 -16.73 -7.28 -0.33
N ALA A 221 -16.58 -5.96 -0.30
CA ALA A 221 -15.30 -5.30 -0.44
C ALA A 221 -14.65 -5.10 0.93
N LEU A 222 -13.35 -5.41 1.00
CA LEU A 222 -12.46 -5.05 2.10
C LEU A 222 -11.41 -4.08 1.56
N LEU A 223 -11.52 -2.79 1.89
CA LEU A 223 -10.44 -1.84 1.70
C LEU A 223 -9.43 -2.05 2.82
N TYR A 224 -8.17 -2.28 2.44
CA TYR A 224 -7.12 -2.61 3.39
C TYR A 224 -5.78 -2.00 2.99
N ASN A 225 -5.07 -1.46 3.99
CA ASN A 225 -3.72 -0.92 3.85
C ASN A 225 -2.72 -1.82 4.62
N PRO A 226 -1.93 -2.67 3.94
CA PRO A 226 -0.96 -3.56 4.59
C PRO A 226 0.30 -2.84 5.06
N TYR A 227 0.48 -1.56 4.73
CA TYR A 227 1.72 -0.82 4.92
C TYR A 227 1.76 -0.04 6.24
N ASP A 228 0.59 0.23 6.83
CA ASP A 228 0.45 1.10 8.00
C ASP A 228 -0.25 0.41 9.17
N GLY A 229 0.51 -0.11 10.14
CA GLY A 229 -0.07 -0.72 11.34
C GLY A 229 0.95 -1.34 12.27
N VAL A 230 0.65 -1.35 13.58
CA VAL A 230 1.47 -2.03 14.61
C VAL A 230 1.26 -3.55 14.55
N ASP A 231 0.18 -4.00 13.92
CA ASP A 231 -0.23 -5.41 13.84
C ASP A 231 -0.54 -5.82 12.39
N SER A 232 0.24 -5.29 11.43
CA SER A 232 0.05 -5.58 10.00
C SER A 232 -0.01 -7.09 9.73
N ASP A 233 0.72 -7.90 10.49
CA ASP A 233 0.87 -9.32 10.22
C ASP A 233 -0.40 -10.12 10.55
N THR A 234 -1.24 -9.67 11.49
CA THR A 234 -2.47 -10.39 11.87
C THR A 234 -3.77 -9.62 11.59
N GLU A 235 -3.70 -8.32 11.31
CA GLU A 235 -4.88 -7.48 11.11
C GLU A 235 -5.74 -7.95 9.92
N LEU A 236 -5.11 -8.35 8.82
CA LEU A 236 -5.83 -8.91 7.66
C LEU A 236 -6.71 -10.10 8.09
N PHE A 237 -6.19 -10.99 8.94
CA PHE A 237 -6.94 -12.17 9.38
C PHE A 237 -8.12 -11.81 10.27
N LYS A 238 -7.93 -10.83 11.18
CA LYS A 238 -9.02 -10.34 12.04
C LYS A 238 -10.14 -9.75 11.20
N LEU A 239 -9.81 -8.99 10.15
CA LEU A 239 -10.77 -8.43 9.22
C LEU A 239 -11.50 -9.53 8.42
N LEU A 240 -10.77 -10.50 7.88
CA LEU A 240 -11.37 -11.64 7.16
C LEU A 240 -12.28 -12.48 8.06
N TYR A 241 -11.88 -12.76 9.30
CA TYR A 241 -12.71 -13.45 10.27
C TYR A 241 -14.01 -12.69 10.54
N ARG A 242 -13.95 -11.36 10.79
CA ARG A 242 -15.14 -10.52 10.99
C ARG A 242 -16.09 -10.58 9.79
N ILE A 243 -15.54 -10.55 8.57
CA ILE A 243 -16.35 -10.66 7.36
C ILE A 243 -17.07 -12.00 7.33
N PHE A 244 -16.35 -13.11 7.44
CA PHE A 244 -16.97 -14.43 7.34
C PHE A 244 -17.97 -14.71 8.48
N ASP A 245 -17.63 -14.32 9.71
CA ASP A 245 -18.52 -14.45 10.87
C ASP A 245 -19.83 -13.68 10.67
N SER A 246 -19.78 -12.46 10.12
CA SER A 246 -20.99 -11.66 9.84
C SER A 246 -21.92 -12.30 8.80
N ILE A 247 -21.40 -13.12 7.89
CA ILE A 247 -22.19 -13.85 6.88
C ILE A 247 -22.83 -15.11 7.50
N ILE A 248 -22.12 -15.78 8.39
CA ILE A 248 -22.60 -17.00 9.06
C ILE A 248 -23.69 -16.64 10.08
N SER A 249 -23.39 -15.63 10.89
CA SER A 249 -24.21 -15.14 11.99
C SER A 249 -24.56 -13.68 11.73
N PRO A 250 -25.52 -13.38 10.83
CA PRO A 250 -26.00 -12.02 10.66
C PRO A 250 -26.73 -11.64 11.94
N SER A 251 -26.02 -11.04 12.90
CA SER A 251 -26.65 -10.41 14.04
C SER A 251 -27.59 -9.34 13.50
N VAL A 252 -28.87 -9.41 13.91
CA VAL A 252 -29.88 -8.38 13.65
C VAL A 252 -29.26 -7.03 14.03
N PRO A 253 -29.29 -6.01 13.15
CA PRO A 253 -28.64 -4.74 13.43
C PRO A 253 -29.17 -4.13 14.74
N ALA A 254 -28.25 -3.54 15.49
CA ALA A 254 -28.56 -2.70 16.65
C ALA A 254 -29.32 -1.43 16.22
#